data_AF-A0A6A0GSH0-F1
#
_entry.id   AF-A0A6A0GSH0-F1
#
_cell.length_a   1.000
_cell.length_b   1.000
_cell.length_c   1.000
_cell.angle_alpha   90.00
_cell.angle_beta   90.00
_cell.angle_gamma   90.00
#
_symmetry.space_group_name_H-M   'P 1'
#
loop_
_entity.id
_entity.type
_entity.pdbx_description
1 polymer ?
#
loop_
_entity_poly.entity_id
_entity_poly.type
_entity_poly.pdbx_seq_one_letter_code
_entity_poly.pdbx_strand_id
1 'polypeptide(L)'
;MAKNLHLRGVSAFAISTDDFRGECLAGKYPLLRTINAEMRDYSIELNQPQRPAVVACFYQSWSVYRESLGKFKISDIDTSLCTHIIFSFVGLDESKLTIVDLDPHLLQRGVYDELRQLRTLNPSIVLTVAVGGYNEGSEKFSRMVATAENRKKFISSVLDFLL
;
A
#
# COMPACT_ATOMS: atom_id res chain seq x y z
N MET A 1 19.19 10.14 -15.59
CA MET A 1 18.95 11.02 -14.42
C MET A 1 18.80 10.26 -13.10
N ALA A 2 18.15 9.09 -13.03
CA ALA A 2 17.91 8.39 -11.75
C ALA A 2 19.14 7.74 -11.07
N LYS A 3 20.21 7.41 -11.81
CA LYS A 3 21.33 6.58 -11.33
C LYS A 3 22.14 7.17 -10.16
N ASN A 4 22.05 8.48 -9.89
CA ASN A 4 22.82 9.13 -8.81
C ASN A 4 21.99 9.41 -7.53
N LEU A 5 20.69 9.08 -7.53
CA LEU A 5 19.82 9.36 -6.37
C LEU A 5 19.89 8.30 -5.28
N HIS A 6 20.55 7.16 -5.54
CA HIS A 6 20.62 6.01 -4.62
C HIS A 6 19.23 5.51 -4.15
N LEU A 7 18.18 5.79 -4.92
CA LEU A 7 16.84 5.26 -4.70
C LEU A 7 16.81 3.80 -5.15
N ARG A 8 16.18 2.93 -4.35
CA ARG A 8 16.15 1.47 -4.58
C ARG A 8 14.80 0.94 -5.04
N GLY A 9 13.88 1.82 -5.42
CA GLY A 9 12.50 1.42 -5.66
C GLY A 9 11.61 2.54 -6.16
N VAL A 10 10.37 2.16 -6.48
CA VAL A 10 9.27 3.07 -6.80
C VAL A 10 8.03 2.66 -6.02
N SER A 11 7.22 3.66 -5.66
CA SER A 11 5.91 3.48 -5.05
C SER A 11 4.82 3.93 -6.03
N ALA A 12 3.96 3.02 -6.47
CA ALA A 12 2.79 3.32 -7.29
C ALA A 12 1.57 3.55 -6.39
N PHE A 13 1.05 4.78 -6.38
CA PHE A 13 0.00 5.20 -5.43
C PHE A 13 -1.40 4.63 -5.75
N ALA A 14 -1.72 4.40 -7.02
CA ALA A 14 -3.05 3.99 -7.43
C ALA A 14 -2.96 2.82 -8.42
N ILE A 15 -2.60 1.63 -7.94
CA ILE A 15 -2.53 0.45 -8.82
C ILE A 15 -3.89 0.07 -9.42
N SER A 16 -4.97 0.51 -8.78
CA SER A 16 -6.34 0.36 -9.25
C SER A 16 -6.69 1.21 -10.47
N THR A 17 -5.79 2.11 -10.92
CA THR A 17 -5.92 2.85 -12.18
C THR A 17 -4.99 2.33 -13.26
N ASP A 18 -4.20 1.29 -12.98
CA ASP A 18 -3.56 0.50 -14.03
C ASP A 18 -4.64 -0.31 -14.76
N ASP A 19 -4.36 -0.82 -15.96
CA ASP A 19 -5.32 -1.64 -16.69
C ASP A 19 -5.37 -3.08 -16.15
N PHE A 20 -5.96 -3.25 -14.97
CA PHE A 20 -6.10 -4.54 -14.31
C PHE A 20 -7.14 -5.47 -14.96
N ARG A 21 -8.01 -4.90 -15.80
CA ARG A 21 -9.02 -5.65 -16.56
C ARG A 21 -8.47 -6.16 -17.89
N GLY A 22 -7.46 -5.50 -18.45
CA GLY A 22 -6.83 -5.86 -19.73
C GLY A 22 -7.62 -5.33 -20.93
N GLU A 23 -8.30 -4.20 -20.74
CA GLU A 23 -9.12 -3.55 -21.76
C GLU A 23 -8.28 -2.75 -22.76
N CYS A 24 -7.08 -2.34 -22.37
CA CYS A 24 -6.10 -1.71 -23.25
C CYS A 24 -5.35 -2.77 -24.06
N LEU A 25 -4.87 -2.41 -25.25
CA LEU A 25 -4.15 -3.31 -26.18
C LEU A 25 -2.79 -3.82 -25.66
N ALA A 26 -2.41 -3.50 -24.42
CA ALA A 26 -1.15 -3.88 -23.80
C ALA A 26 -1.30 -5.01 -22.75
N GLY A 27 -2.49 -5.61 -22.65
CA GLY A 27 -2.78 -6.66 -21.68
C GLY A 27 -2.93 -6.14 -20.25
N LYS A 28 -3.03 -7.05 -19.27
CA LYS A 28 -3.26 -6.67 -17.87
C LYS A 28 -2.03 -6.05 -17.21
N TYR A 29 -2.24 -4.98 -16.46
CA TYR A 29 -1.23 -4.27 -15.65
C TYR A 29 -0.03 -3.75 -16.45
N PRO A 30 -0.22 -3.06 -17.58
CA PRO A 30 0.89 -2.62 -18.42
C PRO A 30 1.86 -1.69 -17.67
N LEU A 31 1.38 -0.83 -16.78
CA LEU A 31 2.26 0.05 -15.99
C LEU A 31 3.10 -0.76 -15.01
N LEU A 32 2.49 -1.60 -14.18
CA LEU A 32 3.22 -2.38 -13.18
C LEU A 32 4.18 -3.39 -13.84
N ARG A 33 3.80 -4.00 -14.97
CA ARG A 33 4.71 -4.88 -15.73
C ARG A 33 5.94 -4.13 -16.24
N THR A 34 5.73 -2.94 -16.79
CA THR A 34 6.82 -2.09 -17.27
C THR A 34 7.74 -1.69 -16.11
N ILE A 35 7.17 -1.26 -14.98
CA ILE A 35 7.94 -0.94 -13.76
C ILE A 35 8.81 -2.14 -13.35
N ASN A 36 8.24 -3.35 -13.28
CA ASN A 36 9.01 -4.52 -12.84
C ASN A 36 10.14 -4.87 -13.80
N ALA A 37 9.93 -4.76 -15.11
CA ALA A 37 10.98 -4.99 -16.10
C ALA A 37 12.14 -4.01 -15.93
N GLU A 38 11.84 -2.70 -15.90
CA GLU A 38 12.84 -1.65 -15.76
C GLU A 38 13.58 -1.72 -14.41
N MET A 39 12.88 -2.04 -13.32
CA MET A 39 13.49 -2.14 -11.99
C MET A 39 14.38 -3.37 -11.83
N ARG A 40 14.12 -4.45 -12.59
CA ARG A 40 15.00 -5.61 -12.66
C ARG A 40 16.33 -5.22 -13.31
N ASP A 41 16.28 -4.53 -14.43
CA ASP A 41 17.48 -4.09 -15.15
C ASP A 41 18.27 -3.08 -14.31
N TYR A 42 17.58 -2.14 -13.65
CA TYR A 42 18.20 -1.22 -12.71
C TYR A 42 18.96 -1.91 -11.56
N SER A 43 18.41 -3.00 -11.02
CA SER A 43 19.06 -3.76 -9.93
C SER A 43 20.36 -4.44 -10.39
N ILE A 44 20.41 -4.87 -11.65
CA ILE A 44 21.62 -5.42 -12.29
C ILE A 44 22.66 -4.32 -12.46
N GLU A 45 22.27 -3.16 -12.98
CA GLU A 45 23.17 -2.02 -13.18
C GLU A 45 23.81 -1.50 -11.88
N LEU A 46 23.08 -1.55 -10.75
CA LEU A 46 23.60 -1.14 -9.44
C LEU A 46 24.61 -2.15 -8.83
N ASN A 47 24.84 -3.30 -9.46
CA ASN A 47 25.61 -4.42 -8.89
C ASN A 47 25.11 -4.83 -7.49
N GLN A 48 23.79 -4.78 -7.28
CA GLN A 48 23.13 -5.20 -6.03
C GLN A 48 22.10 -6.32 -6.26
N PRO A 49 22.46 -7.44 -6.92
CA PRO A 49 21.51 -8.51 -7.24
C PRO A 49 20.91 -9.18 -6.00
N GLN A 50 21.58 -9.08 -4.85
CA GLN A 50 21.15 -9.66 -3.57
C GLN A 50 20.03 -8.87 -2.87
N ARG A 51 19.71 -7.66 -3.34
CA ARG A 51 18.62 -6.86 -2.77
C ARG A 51 17.73 -6.38 -3.91
N PRO A 52 16.64 -7.10 -4.22
CA PRO A 52 15.75 -6.71 -5.30
C PRO A 52 15.21 -5.30 -5.06
N ALA A 53 14.98 -4.58 -6.16
CA ALA A 53 14.33 -3.30 -6.14
C ALA A 53 12.95 -3.37 -5.48
N VAL A 54 12.60 -2.32 -4.73
CA VAL A 54 11.27 -2.21 -4.13
C VAL A 54 10.28 -1.71 -5.17
N VAL A 55 9.25 -2.50 -5.42
CA VAL A 55 8.02 -2.06 -6.10
C VAL A 55 6.92 -2.05 -5.05
N ALA A 56 6.57 -0.87 -4.55
CA ALA A 56 5.55 -0.69 -3.53
C ALA A 56 4.23 -0.26 -4.17
N CYS A 57 3.18 -1.00 -3.88
CA CYS A 57 1.88 -0.88 -4.53
C CYS A 57 0.85 -0.45 -3.48
N PHE A 58 0.37 0.79 -3.59
CA PHE A 58 -0.70 1.29 -2.73
C PHE A 58 -2.03 0.71 -3.20
N TYR A 59 -2.70 -0.02 -2.31
CA TYR A 59 -4.08 -0.44 -2.48
C TYR A 59 -4.98 0.61 -1.82
N GLN A 60 -5.77 1.29 -2.63
CA GLN A 60 -6.74 2.27 -2.17
C GLN A 60 -8.02 1.54 -1.73
N SER A 61 -8.29 1.46 -0.43
CA SER A 61 -9.42 0.69 0.12
C SER A 61 -10.77 1.04 -0.51
N TRP A 62 -10.96 2.32 -0.86
CA TRP A 62 -12.17 2.83 -1.50
C TRP A 62 -12.33 2.42 -2.97
N SER A 63 -11.33 1.80 -3.62
CA SER A 63 -11.44 1.37 -5.02
C SER A 63 -12.49 0.28 -5.24
N VAL A 64 -12.86 -0.44 -4.17
CA VAL A 64 -13.94 -1.46 -4.18
C VAL A 64 -15.32 -0.87 -4.46
N TYR A 65 -15.51 0.42 -4.19
CA TYR A 65 -16.77 1.13 -4.39
C TYR A 65 -16.92 1.75 -5.78
N ARG A 66 -15.85 1.77 -6.59
CA ARG A 66 -15.94 2.23 -7.97
C ARG A 66 -16.89 1.32 -8.77
N GLU A 67 -17.48 1.89 -9.83
CA GLU A 67 -18.40 1.17 -10.69
C GLU A 67 -17.69 0.51 -11.88
N SER A 68 -18.36 -0.49 -12.47
CA SER A 68 -17.95 -1.13 -13.72
C SER A 68 -16.47 -1.57 -13.70
N LEU A 69 -15.76 -1.30 -14.80
CA LEU A 69 -14.34 -1.60 -15.01
C LEU A 69 -13.41 -0.95 -13.98
N GLY A 70 -13.84 0.11 -13.29
CA GLY A 70 -13.05 0.78 -12.26
C GLY A 70 -13.07 0.08 -10.90
N LYS A 71 -13.97 -0.88 -10.67
CA LYS A 71 -14.08 -1.62 -9.41
C LYS A 71 -12.85 -2.49 -9.19
N PHE A 72 -12.04 -2.17 -8.20
CA PHE A 72 -10.80 -2.88 -7.89
C PHE A 72 -10.84 -3.41 -6.45
N LYS A 73 -10.65 -4.72 -6.29
CA LYS A 73 -10.67 -5.46 -5.03
C LYS A 73 -9.29 -6.00 -4.69
N ILE A 74 -9.09 -6.47 -3.45
CA ILE A 74 -7.87 -7.18 -3.06
C ILE A 74 -7.63 -8.39 -3.97
N SER A 75 -8.68 -9.12 -4.33
CA SER A 75 -8.60 -10.28 -5.24
C SER A 75 -8.14 -9.95 -6.65
N ASP A 76 -8.19 -8.67 -7.07
CA ASP A 76 -7.68 -8.27 -8.38
C ASP A 76 -6.13 -8.16 -8.35
N ILE A 77 -5.51 -7.90 -7.19
CA ILE A 77 -4.06 -7.66 -7.04
C ILE A 77 -3.22 -8.84 -7.53
N ASP A 78 -2.38 -8.60 -8.53
CA ASP A 78 -1.33 -9.54 -8.93
C ASP A 78 -0.09 -9.36 -8.04
N THR A 79 0.05 -10.25 -7.06
CA THR A 79 1.14 -10.20 -6.07
C THR A 79 2.53 -10.46 -6.65
N SER A 80 2.64 -10.91 -7.91
CA SER A 80 3.93 -11.06 -8.59
C SER A 80 4.50 -9.73 -9.10
N LEU A 81 3.65 -8.70 -9.20
CA LEU A 81 4.03 -7.38 -9.70
C LEU A 81 4.44 -6.39 -8.59
N CYS A 82 4.41 -6.83 -7.34
CA CYS A 82 4.68 -5.97 -6.19
C CYS A 82 5.58 -6.70 -5.20
N THR A 83 6.45 -5.95 -4.52
CA THR A 83 7.22 -6.43 -3.37
C THR A 83 6.55 -6.06 -2.05
N HIS A 84 5.85 -4.91 -2.05
CA HIS A 84 5.12 -4.39 -0.90
C HIS A 84 3.72 -4.02 -1.35
N ILE A 85 2.70 -4.45 -0.60
CA ILE A 85 1.34 -3.92 -0.69
C ILE A 85 1.12 -2.99 0.49
N ILE A 86 0.67 -1.77 0.20
CA ILE A 86 0.41 -0.72 1.19
C ILE A 86 -1.10 -0.46 1.21
N PHE A 87 -1.80 -1.04 2.18
CA PHE A 87 -3.22 -0.80 2.38
C PHE A 87 -3.45 0.65 2.81
N SER A 88 -4.22 1.39 2.03
CA SER A 88 -4.39 2.83 2.16
C SER A 88 -5.88 3.16 2.24
N PHE A 89 -6.40 3.80 3.28
CA PHE A 89 -5.70 4.27 4.48
C PHE A 89 -6.42 3.81 5.74
N VAL A 90 -5.64 3.70 6.82
CA VAL A 90 -6.13 3.78 8.19
C VAL A 90 -5.90 5.20 8.70
N GLY A 91 -6.66 5.60 9.70
CA GLY A 91 -6.67 6.97 10.20
C GLY A 91 -6.14 7.13 11.61
N LEU A 92 -6.28 8.37 12.10
CA LEU A 92 -6.06 8.75 13.49
C LEU A 92 -7.37 9.23 14.11
N ASP A 93 -7.79 8.57 15.20
CA ASP A 93 -8.91 9.02 16.03
C ASP A 93 -8.51 10.33 16.73
N GLU A 94 -9.29 11.39 16.51
CA GLU A 94 -8.99 12.73 17.01
C GLU A 94 -9.11 12.87 18.52
N SER A 95 -10.02 12.12 19.15
CA SER A 95 -10.27 12.18 20.59
C SER A 95 -9.33 11.26 21.36
N LYS A 96 -9.07 10.07 20.81
CA LYS A 96 -8.26 9.04 21.45
C LYS A 96 -6.79 9.15 21.09
N LEU A 97 -6.45 9.76 19.96
CA LEU A 97 -5.09 9.80 19.41
C LEU A 97 -4.53 8.40 19.16
N THR A 98 -5.38 7.49 18.70
CA THR A 98 -5.07 6.10 18.37
C THR A 98 -5.34 5.81 16.91
N ILE A 99 -4.68 4.80 16.35
CA ILE A 99 -5.00 4.31 15.00
C ILE A 99 -6.47 3.88 14.92
N VAL A 100 -7.12 4.09 13.79
CA VAL A 100 -8.51 3.69 13.56
C VAL A 100 -8.74 3.27 12.10
N ASP A 101 -9.59 2.28 11.88
CA ASP A 101 -10.05 1.95 10.53
C ASP A 101 -11.04 3.03 10.03
N LEU A 102 -10.88 3.44 8.78
CA LEU A 102 -11.70 4.51 8.19
C LEU A 102 -13.01 4.02 7.55
N ASP A 103 -13.18 2.71 7.39
CA ASP A 103 -14.32 2.08 6.74
C ASP A 103 -14.83 0.84 7.51
N PRO A 104 -15.77 1.06 8.45
CA PRO A 104 -16.37 -0.02 9.24
C PRO A 104 -17.03 -1.11 8.38
N HIS A 105 -17.50 -0.81 7.17
CA HIS A 105 -18.13 -1.80 6.31
C HIS A 105 -17.09 -2.77 5.72
N LEU A 106 -15.91 -2.29 5.35
CA LEU A 106 -14.82 -3.16 4.90
C LEU A 106 -14.25 -3.98 6.06
N LEU A 107 -14.14 -3.39 7.24
CA LEU A 107 -13.72 -4.11 8.44
C LEU A 107 -14.69 -5.28 8.75
N GLN A 108 -16.00 -5.03 8.75
CA GLN A 108 -17.02 -6.06 8.97
C GLN A 108 -16.99 -7.18 7.91
N ARG A 109 -16.56 -6.85 6.69
CA ARG A 109 -16.42 -7.82 5.59
C ARG A 109 -15.12 -8.62 5.63
N GLY A 110 -14.23 -8.37 6.60
CA GLY A 110 -12.97 -9.10 6.73
C GLY A 110 -11.89 -8.65 5.73
N VAL A 111 -11.85 -7.37 5.37
CA VAL A 111 -10.86 -6.85 4.40
C VAL A 111 -9.41 -7.15 4.78
N TYR A 112 -9.08 -7.16 6.07
CA TYR A 112 -7.74 -7.51 6.54
C TYR A 112 -7.44 -9.00 6.41
N ASP A 113 -8.45 -9.86 6.48
CA ASP A 113 -8.29 -11.30 6.20
C ASP A 113 -8.01 -11.52 4.71
N GLU A 114 -8.76 -10.84 3.83
CA GLU A 114 -8.48 -10.85 2.39
C GLU A 114 -7.05 -10.35 2.10
N LEU A 115 -6.60 -9.27 2.76
CA LEU A 115 -5.25 -8.74 2.61
C LEU A 115 -4.20 -9.76 3.06
N ARG A 116 -4.39 -10.40 4.21
CA ARG A 116 -3.47 -11.44 4.72
C ARG A 116 -3.41 -12.66 3.80
N GLN A 117 -4.51 -13.02 3.14
CA GLN A 117 -4.54 -14.14 2.19
C GLN A 117 -3.61 -13.94 1.00
N LEU A 118 -3.22 -12.71 0.65
CA LEU A 118 -2.20 -12.46 -0.38
C LEU A 118 -0.86 -13.15 -0.08
N ARG A 119 -0.53 -13.39 1.19
CA ARG A 119 0.68 -14.14 1.58
C ARG A 119 0.62 -15.62 1.21
N THR A 120 -0.58 -16.18 1.00
CA THR A 120 -0.71 -17.56 0.52
C THR A 120 -0.34 -17.68 -0.95
N LEU A 121 -0.57 -16.61 -1.74
CA LEU A 121 -0.21 -16.51 -3.15
C LEU A 121 1.27 -16.16 -3.34
N ASN A 122 1.79 -15.24 -2.52
CA ASN A 122 3.20 -14.85 -2.53
C ASN A 122 3.72 -14.73 -1.09
N PRO A 123 4.36 -15.78 -0.54
CA PRO A 123 4.89 -15.76 0.82
C PRO A 123 5.96 -14.70 1.09
N SER A 124 6.58 -14.14 0.04
CA SER A 124 7.59 -13.09 0.16
C SER A 124 7.01 -11.68 0.15
N ILE A 125 5.70 -11.52 -0.08
CA ILE A 125 5.06 -10.20 -0.13
C ILE A 125 5.07 -9.53 1.25
N VAL A 126 5.52 -8.28 1.30
CA VAL A 126 5.41 -7.45 2.50
C VAL A 126 4.07 -6.73 2.48
N LEU A 127 3.31 -6.86 3.56
CA LEU A 127 2.03 -6.16 3.72
C LEU A 127 2.19 -5.09 4.80
N THR A 128 1.74 -3.88 4.50
CA THR A 128 1.77 -2.73 5.42
C THR A 128 0.46 -1.94 5.31
N VAL A 129 0.19 -1.12 6.31
CA VAL A 129 -0.89 -0.12 6.27
C VAL A 129 -0.28 1.28 6.24
N ALA A 130 -0.89 2.19 5.49
CA ALA A 130 -0.56 3.61 5.53
C ALA A 130 -1.54 4.34 6.45
N VAL A 131 -1.00 5.08 7.43
CA VAL A 131 -1.78 5.93 8.33
C VAL A 131 -1.84 7.35 7.75
N GLY A 132 -3.03 7.94 7.65
CA GLY A 132 -3.22 9.32 7.20
C GLY A 132 -3.74 9.42 5.76
N GLY A 133 -3.04 10.18 4.93
CA GLY A 133 -3.50 10.56 3.59
C GLY A 133 -4.14 11.95 3.57
N TYR A 134 -4.34 12.49 2.36
CA TYR A 134 -4.75 13.89 2.18
C TYR A 134 -6.03 14.25 2.97
N ASN A 135 -7.04 13.37 2.92
CA ASN A 135 -8.35 13.60 3.53
C ASN A 135 -8.35 13.48 5.07
N GLU A 136 -7.33 12.87 5.67
CA GLU A 136 -7.21 12.79 7.13
C GLU A 136 -6.83 14.14 7.76
N GLY A 137 -6.25 15.06 6.97
CA GLY A 137 -5.74 16.32 7.47
C GLY A 137 -4.53 16.17 8.40
N SER A 138 -4.00 17.28 8.91
CA SER A 138 -2.75 17.31 9.66
C SER A 138 -2.89 17.72 11.13
N GLU A 139 -3.97 18.40 11.51
CA GLU A 139 -4.12 18.99 12.85
C GLU A 139 -4.13 17.94 13.96
N LYS A 140 -4.87 16.84 13.77
CA LYS A 140 -4.90 15.72 14.72
C LYS A 140 -3.55 15.03 14.88
N PHE A 141 -2.75 14.95 13.81
CA PHE A 141 -1.39 14.43 13.90
C PHE A 141 -0.48 15.36 14.71
N SER A 142 -0.62 16.69 14.52
CA SER A 142 0.09 17.69 15.32
C SER A 142 -0.18 17.50 16.82
N ARG A 143 -1.45 17.31 17.21
CA ARG A 143 -1.81 17.01 18.62
C ARG A 143 -1.28 15.67 19.11
N MET A 144 -1.30 14.62 18.28
CA MET A 144 -0.74 13.31 18.63
C MET A 144 0.77 13.38 18.88
N VAL A 145 1.52 14.17 18.11
CA VAL A 145 2.98 14.25 18.29
C VAL A 145 3.42 15.18 19.41
N ALA A 146 2.53 16.07 19.89
CA ALA A 146 2.84 17.15 20.83
C ALA A 146 3.45 16.69 22.16
N THR A 147 3.08 15.51 22.67
CA THR A 147 3.61 14.98 23.93
C THR A 147 4.17 13.58 23.77
N ALA A 148 5.15 13.21 24.61
CA ALA A 148 5.70 11.86 24.62
C ALA A 148 4.64 10.80 24.99
N GLU A 149 3.69 11.17 25.86
CA GLU A 149 2.56 10.34 26.23
C GLU A 149 1.63 10.05 25.05
N ASN A 150 1.26 11.09 24.28
CA ASN A 150 0.40 10.93 23.10
C ASN A 150 1.08 10.06 22.03
N ARG A 151 2.38 10.27 21.78
CA ARG A 151 3.15 9.43 20.86
C ARG A 151 3.19 7.97 21.32
N LYS A 152 3.41 7.73 22.62
CA LYS A 152 3.41 6.37 23.18
C LYS A 152 2.03 5.72 23.02
N LYS A 153 0.95 6.45 23.31
CA LYS A 153 -0.43 5.98 23.15
C LYS A 153 -0.73 5.59 21.70
N PHE A 154 -0.36 6.45 20.75
CA PHE A 154 -0.52 6.17 19.32
C PHE A 154 0.25 4.91 18.93
N ILE A 155 1.55 4.82 19.26
CA ILE A 155 2.38 3.65 18.91
C ILE A 155 1.85 2.37 19.55
N SER A 156 1.40 2.40 20.81
CA SER A 156 0.76 1.23 21.44
C SER A 156 -0.46 0.78 20.64
N SER A 157 -1.34 1.70 20.22
CA SER A 157 -2.50 1.33 19.41
C SER A 157 -2.13 0.78 18.02
N VAL A 158 -1.03 1.25 17.42
CA VAL A 158 -0.52 0.71 16.15
C VAL A 158 -0.04 -0.73 16.34
N LEU A 159 0.66 -1.03 17.44
CA LEU A 159 1.09 -2.40 17.74
C LEU A 159 -0.11 -3.32 17.96
N ASP A 160 -1.10 -2.88 18.73
CA ASP A 160 -2.34 -3.65 18.97
C ASP A 160 -3.11 -3.93 17.67
N PHE A 161 -3.07 -3.00 16.72
CA PHE A 161 -3.70 -3.17 15.41
C PHE A 161 -2.96 -4.16 14.49
N LEU A 162 -1.64 -4.30 14.64
CA LEU A 162 -0.80 -5.14 13.79
C LEU A 162 -0.65 -6.58 14.27
N LEU A 163 -0.98 -6.86 15.53
CA LEU A 163 -0.89 -8.18 16.18
C LEU A 163 -2.20 -8.98 15.99
#